data_AF-D2VST1-F1
#
_entry.id   AF-D2VST1-F1
#
_cell.length_a   1.000
_cell.length_b   1.000
_cell.length_c   1.000
_cell.angle_alpha   90.00
_cell.angle_beta   90.00
_cell.angle_gamma   90.00
#
_symmetry.space_group_name_H-M   'P 1'
#
loop_
_entity.id
_entity.type
_entity.pdbx_description
1 polymer ?
#
loop_
_entity_poly.entity_id
_entity_poly.type
_entity_poly.pdbx_seq_one_letter_code
_entity_poly.pdbx_strand_id
1 'polypeptide(L)'
;MKRKADHKSFDFPASKIANFNSEHVNHDDRSENVILLLNDFYTRCDDADHCHVVDYQQLLYNKFQMQTKGKIKWFEYRYECMKNPLKYIPIEFCKDAEFIIHTLNSGKLKLSEDLFNNLHPILRKPMFLFEIMDRIIKLSDESKQPSLLILAKSMETVSNMLTCTRNQDEDCSCEVDGFELPDFMNRICFSEEELLDDEEHVLQNITSDGTVRVVDFMRVSERLRNDYKFMINLFKKFKFTIEACVCVGSKLKSDRQFILELAKLTPFAMVLVPEELRTDKNFIMDIVAFNPTSIKLYRNGTLTRHEILNEMKEKMKNQLNNINDDKELAIKSLLFDIDLIQYISPKLLNDREFMIEAVQQILQNEHVSGRNYLHDKFYDCEELRDNSDYMLKCITITDNAFQFVTSRLRNDKDFILEALKFNTSIYRYIPIRLLMDDREFLFKCLAITGKIIKLADTFKSDKEVVMAALKSDGSMIRYADDLLKTDRDFIIQAKKNAELDIGLLPEMFTDDRDFVLEFFNPNNYSDISFIIESDYYDDEEFLMKLLKKGFKYSLLPQSMMDSIECVKLAVGLNGTVLKKVDEEFQNDKEIQKEAIKSNGFYLVFSQDLFDYRMECQYFGCHV
;
A
#
# COMPACT_ATOMS: atom_id res chain seq x y z
N MET A 1 -31.22 31.36 20.70
CA MET A 1 -31.12 30.88 19.31
C MET A 1 -30.49 31.96 18.44
N LYS A 2 -29.66 31.54 17.46
CA LYS A 2 -28.76 32.30 16.56
C LYS A 2 -27.58 33.03 17.22
N ARG A 3 -26.39 32.40 17.17
CA ARG A 3 -25.12 33.13 17.06
C ARG A 3 -24.39 32.65 15.81
N LYS A 4 -24.15 33.62 14.92
CA LYS A 4 -23.20 33.56 13.81
C LYS A 4 -21.82 33.23 14.39
N ALA A 5 -21.13 32.28 13.79
CA ALA A 5 -19.73 32.02 14.08
C ALA A 5 -18.89 32.97 13.22
N ASP A 6 -18.34 34.02 13.83
CA ASP A 6 -17.23 34.74 13.25
C ASP A 6 -15.95 33.97 13.56
N HIS A 7 -15.25 33.55 12.49
CA HIS A 7 -13.93 32.96 12.55
C HIS A 7 -12.92 34.02 13.03
N LYS A 8 -12.44 33.90 14.27
CA LYS A 8 -11.14 34.44 14.68
C LYS A 8 -10.39 33.36 15.47
N SER A 9 -9.23 32.99 14.93
CA SER A 9 -8.22 32.14 15.55
C SER A 9 -7.81 32.73 16.90
N PHE A 10 -7.99 31.97 17.98
CA PHE A 10 -7.41 32.27 19.28
C PHE A 10 -6.25 31.31 19.52
N ASP A 11 -5.04 31.77 19.25
CA ASP A 11 -3.81 31.13 19.75
C ASP A 11 -3.74 31.34 21.26
N PHE A 12 -3.74 30.25 22.03
CA PHE A 12 -3.43 30.27 23.46
C PHE A 12 -1.97 29.83 23.67
N PRO A 13 -1.07 30.69 24.17
CA PRO A 13 0.28 30.27 24.52
C PRO A 13 0.25 29.41 25.80
N ALA A 14 0.99 28.30 25.76
CA ALA A 14 1.06 27.25 26.79
C ALA A 14 1.63 27.70 28.17
N SER A 15 1.93 28.98 28.37
CA SER A 15 2.65 29.48 29.55
C SER A 15 1.76 29.86 30.75
N LYS A 16 0.45 29.59 30.72
CA LYS A 16 -0.49 29.93 31.82
C LYS A 16 -1.13 28.73 32.55
N ILE A 17 -0.68 27.49 32.29
CA ILE A 17 -1.25 26.29 32.92
C ILE A 17 -0.72 26.05 34.35
N ALA A 18 0.31 26.76 34.80
CA ALA A 18 0.80 26.65 36.17
C ALA A 18 0.19 27.75 37.06
N ASN A 19 -0.94 27.45 37.71
CA ASN A 19 -1.32 27.92 39.06
C ASN A 19 -2.83 27.70 39.33
N PHE A 20 -3.26 26.45 39.30
CA PHE A 20 -4.50 26.05 39.98
C PHE A 20 -4.14 25.07 41.12
N ASN A 21 -3.25 25.51 42.01
CA ASN A 21 -3.10 24.89 43.31
C ASN A 21 -3.80 25.75 44.36
N SER A 22 -4.53 25.03 45.21
CA SER A 22 -5.22 25.47 46.40
C SER A 22 -4.54 26.61 47.14
N GLU A 23 -5.25 27.73 47.32
CA GLU A 23 -5.23 28.49 48.56
C GLU A 23 -6.34 29.56 48.53
N HIS A 24 -6.90 29.82 49.71
CA HIS A 24 -8.02 30.70 50.04
C HIS A 24 -8.29 31.86 49.07
N VAL A 25 -9.43 31.83 48.38
CA VAL A 25 -9.94 33.00 47.66
C VAL A 25 -10.70 33.88 48.66
N ASN A 26 -10.08 35.01 49.00
CA ASN A 26 -10.69 36.12 49.73
C ASN A 26 -11.87 36.69 48.93
N HIS A 27 -12.95 37.05 49.62
CA HIS A 27 -14.26 37.37 49.06
C HIS A 27 -14.39 38.66 48.21
N ASP A 28 -13.29 39.33 47.83
CA ASP A 28 -13.36 40.70 47.29
C ASP A 28 -12.77 40.94 45.89
N ASP A 29 -12.29 39.91 45.17
CA ASP A 29 -11.76 40.14 43.81
C ASP A 29 -12.81 39.84 42.72
N ARG A 30 -13.65 40.84 42.45
CA ARG A 30 -14.60 40.82 41.33
C ARG A 30 -13.86 40.99 40.00
N SER A 31 -13.33 39.89 39.45
CA SER A 31 -12.86 39.86 38.07
C SER A 31 -14.03 39.98 37.08
N GLU A 32 -13.97 41.01 36.22
CA GLU A 32 -15.04 41.55 35.37
C GLU A 32 -15.55 40.64 34.22
N ASN A 33 -15.26 39.34 34.19
CA ASN A 33 -15.43 38.56 32.94
C ASN A 33 -16.61 37.57 32.88
N VAL A 34 -17.54 37.57 33.85
CA VAL A 34 -18.81 36.83 33.70
C VAL A 34 -19.95 37.62 34.35
N ILE A 35 -20.45 38.65 33.65
CA ILE A 35 -21.80 39.17 33.91
C ILE A 35 -22.77 38.19 33.24
N LEU A 36 -23.16 37.15 33.98
CA LEU A 36 -24.27 36.30 33.58
C LEU A 36 -25.54 37.16 33.63
N LEU A 37 -26.33 37.14 32.55
CA LEU A 37 -27.68 37.70 32.46
C LEU A 37 -28.60 37.02 33.50
N LEU A 38 -28.46 37.38 34.76
CA LEU A 38 -29.33 36.98 35.88
C LEU A 38 -30.06 38.18 36.49
N ASN A 39 -29.89 39.37 35.91
CA ASN A 39 -30.51 40.60 36.39
C ASN A 39 -32.05 40.61 36.21
N ASP A 40 -32.59 39.70 35.39
CA ASP A 40 -34.03 39.62 35.08
C ASP A 40 -34.83 38.75 36.09
N PHE A 41 -34.15 38.01 36.98
CA PHE A 41 -34.82 37.19 37.99
C PHE A 41 -35.09 37.93 39.31
N TYR A 42 -34.34 39.00 39.60
CA TYR A 42 -34.49 39.75 40.84
C TYR A 42 -35.68 40.73 40.84
N THR A 43 -36.15 41.16 39.66
CA THR A 43 -37.20 42.18 39.57
C THR A 43 -38.63 41.67 39.85
N ARG A 44 -38.81 40.39 40.21
CA ARG A 44 -40.15 39.76 40.34
C ARG A 44 -40.31 38.70 41.46
N CYS A 45 -39.48 38.68 42.51
CA CYS A 45 -39.66 37.71 43.60
C CYS A 45 -39.92 38.41 44.93
N ASP A 46 -41.08 38.09 45.54
CA ASP A 46 -41.38 38.41 46.94
C ASP A 46 -40.47 37.58 47.87
N ASP A 47 -40.29 38.04 49.11
CA ASP A 47 -39.27 37.58 50.09
C ASP A 47 -39.24 36.05 50.37
N ALA A 48 -40.31 35.31 50.04
CA ALA A 48 -40.36 33.85 50.19
C ALA A 48 -39.65 33.07 49.05
N ASP A 49 -39.54 33.65 47.85
CA ASP A 49 -38.91 33.01 46.68
C ASP A 49 -37.38 33.24 46.61
N HIS A 50 -36.84 34.12 47.46
CA HIS A 50 -35.41 34.41 47.52
C HIS A 50 -34.56 33.18 47.90
N CYS A 51 -35.11 32.24 48.69
CA CYS A 51 -34.44 31.00 49.07
C CYS A 51 -34.16 30.10 47.84
N HIS A 52 -35.14 29.96 46.94
CA HIS A 52 -35.01 29.10 45.76
C HIS A 52 -34.14 29.71 44.66
N VAL A 53 -34.12 31.04 44.52
CA VAL A 53 -33.27 31.72 43.53
C VAL A 53 -31.79 31.52 43.85
N VAL A 54 -31.39 31.57 45.12
CA VAL A 54 -30.01 31.30 45.56
C VAL A 54 -29.62 29.85 45.28
N ASP A 55 -30.51 28.90 45.55
CA ASP A 55 -30.27 27.48 45.23
C ASP A 55 -30.13 27.23 43.73
N TYR A 56 -30.98 27.84 42.89
CA TYR A 56 -30.87 27.72 41.43
C TYR A 56 -29.62 28.40 40.88
N GLN A 57 -29.20 29.54 41.44
CA GLN A 57 -27.94 30.18 41.11
C GLN A 57 -26.76 29.27 41.45
N GLN A 58 -26.77 28.63 42.62
CA GLN A 58 -25.72 27.71 43.02
C GLN A 58 -25.69 26.45 42.13
N LEU A 59 -26.85 25.91 41.75
CA LEU A 59 -26.95 24.79 40.82
C LEU A 59 -26.45 25.15 39.41
N LEU A 60 -26.80 26.32 38.89
CA LEU A 60 -26.30 26.81 37.61
C LEU A 60 -24.79 27.08 37.68
N TYR A 61 -24.31 27.70 38.75
CA TYR A 61 -22.89 27.93 38.98
C TYR A 61 -22.12 26.61 39.00
N ASN A 62 -22.59 25.62 39.76
CA ASN A 62 -21.99 24.29 39.81
C ASN A 62 -22.03 23.61 38.43
N LYS A 63 -23.14 23.71 37.69
CA LYS A 63 -23.26 23.17 36.34
C LYS A 63 -22.26 23.80 35.37
N PHE A 64 -22.14 25.13 35.36
CA PHE A 64 -21.20 25.84 34.49
C PHE A 64 -19.74 25.58 34.90
N GLN A 65 -19.45 25.49 36.20
CA GLN A 65 -18.13 25.08 36.67
C GLN A 65 -17.79 23.65 36.20
N MET A 66 -18.71 22.70 36.30
CA MET A 66 -18.49 21.33 35.86
C MET A 66 -18.35 21.23 34.33
N GLN A 67 -19.13 22.01 33.57
CA GLN A 67 -18.96 22.12 32.12
C GLN A 67 -17.59 22.70 31.75
N THR A 68 -17.12 23.70 32.49
CA THR A 68 -15.81 24.31 32.28
C THR A 68 -14.69 23.32 32.59
N LYS A 69 -14.77 22.61 33.72
CA LYS A 69 -13.82 21.54 34.09
C LYS A 69 -13.81 20.41 33.06
N GLY A 70 -14.98 19.98 32.58
CA GLY A 70 -15.09 18.97 31.53
C GLY A 70 -14.47 19.43 30.20
N LYS A 71 -14.67 20.69 29.83
CA LYS A 71 -14.07 21.28 28.63
C LYS A 71 -12.56 21.40 28.73
N ILE A 72 -12.03 21.76 29.90
CA ILE A 72 -10.58 21.78 30.17
C ILE A 72 -10.00 20.38 30.02
N LYS A 73 -10.60 19.37 30.66
CA LYS A 73 -10.18 17.96 30.50
C LYS A 73 -10.24 17.49 29.05
N TRP A 74 -11.25 17.90 28.30
CA TRP A 74 -11.36 17.58 26.87
C TRP A 74 -10.19 18.18 26.07
N PHE A 75 -9.80 19.43 26.34
CA PHE A 75 -8.65 20.05 25.69
C PHE A 75 -7.33 19.43 26.11
N GLU A 76 -7.15 19.13 27.40
CA GLU A 76 -5.97 18.44 27.92
C GLU A 76 -5.84 17.06 27.25
N TYR A 77 -6.92 16.30 27.16
CA TYR A 77 -6.94 15.00 26.50
C TYR A 77 -6.66 15.11 25.00
N ARG A 78 -7.29 16.06 24.30
CA ARG A 78 -7.00 16.34 22.87
C ARG A 78 -5.53 16.65 22.67
N TYR A 79 -4.96 17.49 23.53
CA TYR A 79 -3.56 17.90 23.45
C TYR A 79 -2.59 16.74 23.70
N GLU A 80 -2.85 15.93 24.72
CA GLU A 80 -2.08 14.71 25.00
C GLU A 80 -2.17 13.70 23.84
N CYS A 81 -3.35 13.51 23.27
CA CYS A 81 -3.53 12.68 22.07
C CYS A 81 -2.82 13.29 20.84
N MET A 82 -2.73 14.61 20.69
CA MET A 82 -1.95 15.20 19.59
C MET A 82 -0.43 15.05 19.79
N LYS A 83 0.07 15.06 21.04
CA LYS A 83 1.48 14.76 21.34
C LYS A 83 1.81 13.28 21.14
N ASN A 84 0.91 12.39 21.56
CA ASN A 84 1.03 10.95 21.41
C ASN A 84 -0.18 10.39 20.66
N PRO A 85 -0.15 10.44 19.32
CA PRO A 85 -1.27 10.03 18.47
C PRO A 85 -1.69 8.58 18.74
N LEU A 86 -3.00 8.37 18.85
CA LEU A 86 -3.60 7.06 19.10
C LEU A 86 -3.72 6.25 17.80
N LYS A 87 -3.92 4.93 17.93
CA LYS A 87 -4.13 4.03 16.79
C LYS A 87 -5.55 4.06 16.21
N TYR A 88 -6.45 4.83 16.82
CA TYR A 88 -7.84 5.02 16.43
C TYR A 88 -8.25 6.49 16.65
N ILE A 89 -9.40 6.91 16.10
CA ILE A 89 -9.97 8.24 16.31
C ILE A 89 -11.02 8.16 17.42
N PRO A 90 -10.83 8.81 18.58
CA PRO A 90 -11.85 8.87 19.62
C PRO A 90 -13.14 9.51 19.10
N ILE A 91 -14.29 9.00 19.53
CA ILE A 91 -15.60 9.41 19.04
C ILE A 91 -15.85 10.91 19.26
N GLU A 92 -15.29 11.47 20.33
CA GLU A 92 -15.38 12.88 20.70
C GLU A 92 -14.64 13.80 19.72
N PHE A 93 -13.70 13.25 18.93
CA PHE A 93 -12.93 13.96 17.91
C PHE A 93 -13.35 13.61 16.47
N CYS A 94 -14.35 12.76 16.26
CA CYS A 94 -14.82 12.35 14.92
C CYS A 94 -15.43 13.47 14.06
N LYS A 95 -15.57 14.69 14.61
CA LYS A 95 -16.01 15.90 13.88
C LYS A 95 -14.90 16.94 13.71
N ASP A 96 -13.71 16.67 14.24
CA ASP A 96 -12.57 17.59 14.29
C ASP A 96 -11.57 17.23 13.18
N ALA A 97 -11.70 17.90 12.02
CA ALA A 97 -10.90 17.61 10.83
C ALA A 97 -9.39 17.73 11.10
N GLU A 98 -8.99 18.73 11.87
CA GLU A 98 -7.58 19.00 12.20
C GLU A 98 -6.98 17.86 13.03
N PHE A 99 -7.72 17.38 14.04
CA PHE A 99 -7.29 16.24 14.84
C PHE A 99 -7.15 14.96 13.99
N ILE A 100 -8.10 14.72 13.08
CA ILE A 100 -8.09 13.55 12.20
C ILE A 100 -6.87 13.59 11.28
N ILE A 101 -6.63 14.73 10.61
CA ILE A 101 -5.47 14.92 9.71
C ILE A 101 -4.16 14.77 10.49
N HIS A 102 -4.05 15.38 11.67
CA HIS A 102 -2.87 15.23 12.54
C HIS A 102 -2.62 13.78 12.94
N THR A 103 -3.69 13.05 13.29
CA THR A 103 -3.59 11.64 13.67
C THR A 103 -3.21 10.76 12.48
N LEU A 104 -3.72 11.04 11.28
CA LEU A 104 -3.29 10.38 10.04
C LEU A 104 -1.79 10.60 9.77
N ASN A 105 -1.33 11.85 9.91
CA ASN A 105 0.07 12.23 9.68
C ASN A 105 1.06 11.56 10.63
N SER A 106 0.59 11.16 11.81
CA SER A 106 1.42 10.45 12.78
C SER A 106 1.82 9.04 12.34
N GLY A 107 1.12 8.47 11.33
CA GLY A 107 1.32 7.09 10.88
C GLY A 107 0.89 6.01 11.88
N LYS A 108 0.33 6.39 13.03
CA LYS A 108 -0.10 5.45 14.09
C LYS A 108 -1.51 4.92 13.87
N LEU A 109 -2.36 5.63 13.12
CA LEU A 109 -3.75 5.25 12.88
C LEU A 109 -3.83 4.01 11.96
N LYS A 110 -4.50 2.94 12.40
CA LYS A 110 -4.75 1.79 11.55
C LYS A 110 -6.02 2.03 10.72
N LEU A 111 -5.82 2.31 9.45
CA LEU A 111 -6.90 2.64 8.51
C LEU A 111 -7.73 1.41 8.14
N SER A 112 -9.07 1.56 8.14
CA SER A 112 -10.05 0.54 7.74
C SER A 112 -11.21 1.16 6.97
N GLU A 113 -11.93 0.35 6.21
CA GLU A 113 -13.11 0.75 5.41
C GLU A 113 -14.21 1.36 6.30
N ASP A 114 -14.33 0.83 7.52
CA ASP A 114 -15.21 1.35 8.56
C ASP A 114 -14.90 2.82 8.94
N LEU A 115 -13.66 3.30 8.83
CA LEU A 115 -13.33 4.66 9.27
C LEU A 115 -14.12 5.70 8.47
N PHE A 116 -14.20 5.53 7.14
CA PHE A 116 -14.91 6.44 6.25
C PHE A 116 -16.42 6.36 6.42
N ASN A 117 -16.95 5.15 6.59
CA ASN A 117 -18.36 4.91 6.88
C ASN A 117 -18.79 5.50 8.24
N ASN A 118 -17.82 5.74 9.13
CA ASN A 118 -18.04 6.35 10.43
C ASN A 118 -17.62 7.83 10.53
N LEU A 119 -17.05 8.42 9.47
CA LEU A 119 -16.78 9.86 9.43
C LEU A 119 -18.10 10.61 9.53
N HIS A 120 -18.14 11.65 10.36
CA HIS A 120 -19.33 12.48 10.51
C HIS A 120 -19.74 13.10 9.15
N PRO A 121 -21.04 13.22 8.81
CA PRO A 121 -21.49 13.70 7.50
C PRO A 121 -20.90 15.04 7.05
N ILE A 122 -20.56 15.92 7.99
CA ILE A 122 -19.94 17.22 7.70
C ILE A 122 -18.56 17.09 7.04
N LEU A 123 -17.82 16.01 7.34
CA LEU A 123 -16.50 15.70 6.78
C LEU A 123 -16.59 14.89 5.48
N ARG A 124 -17.79 14.43 5.09
CA ARG A 124 -18.05 13.79 3.79
C ARG A 124 -18.35 14.80 2.68
N LYS A 125 -18.32 16.09 3.00
CA LYS A 125 -18.42 17.15 1.98
C LYS A 125 -17.13 17.17 1.13
N PRO A 126 -17.22 17.41 -0.19
CA PRO A 126 -16.09 17.35 -1.11
C PRO A 126 -14.81 18.03 -0.58
N MET A 127 -14.94 19.27 -0.11
CA MET A 127 -13.83 20.08 0.42
C MET A 127 -12.99 19.40 1.52
N PHE A 128 -13.63 18.73 2.49
CA PHE A 128 -12.92 18.07 3.61
C PHE A 128 -12.58 16.61 3.29
N LEU A 129 -13.43 15.95 2.51
CA LEU A 129 -13.24 14.56 2.12
C LEU A 129 -12.01 14.41 1.23
N PHE A 130 -11.80 15.34 0.28
CA PHE A 130 -10.63 15.32 -0.59
C PHE A 130 -9.33 15.60 0.16
N GLU A 131 -9.33 16.50 1.14
CA GLU A 131 -8.14 16.79 1.96
C GLU A 131 -7.72 15.57 2.80
N ILE A 132 -8.70 14.85 3.35
CA ILE A 132 -8.48 13.59 4.06
C ILE A 132 -8.00 12.49 3.10
N MET A 133 -8.58 12.39 1.89
CA MET A 133 -8.24 11.39 0.88
C MET A 133 -6.84 11.59 0.27
N ASP A 134 -6.51 12.80 -0.17
CA ASP A 134 -5.19 13.13 -0.72
C ASP A 134 -4.09 12.82 0.29
N ARG A 135 -4.36 13.05 1.58
CA ARG A 135 -3.42 12.72 2.63
C ARG A 135 -3.25 11.22 2.85
N ILE A 136 -4.33 10.44 2.77
CA ILE A 136 -4.28 8.98 2.85
C ILE A 136 -3.49 8.38 1.67
N ILE A 137 -3.67 8.92 0.47
CA ILE A 137 -2.93 8.51 -0.73
C ILE A 137 -1.43 8.81 -0.56
N LYS A 138 -1.07 10.05 -0.19
CA LYS A 138 0.33 10.43 0.05
C LYS A 138 1.00 9.58 1.13
N LEU A 139 0.28 9.30 2.22
CA LEU A 139 0.78 8.42 3.28
C LEU A 139 0.91 6.97 2.80
N SER A 140 0.08 6.51 1.87
CA SER A 140 0.21 5.16 1.28
C SER A 140 1.47 5.00 0.42
N ASP A 141 1.82 6.03 -0.34
CA ASP A 141 3.04 6.07 -1.17
C ASP A 141 4.32 6.14 -0.30
N GLU A 142 4.26 6.82 0.85
CA GLU A 142 5.41 7.02 1.74
C GLU A 142 5.64 5.87 2.75
N SER A 143 4.58 5.17 3.19
CA SER A 143 4.65 4.30 4.38
C SER A 143 4.77 2.79 4.14
N LYS A 144 4.58 2.31 2.90
CA LYS A 144 4.54 0.86 2.55
C LYS A 144 3.61 0.04 3.45
N GLN A 145 2.57 0.63 4.07
CA GLN A 145 1.65 -0.10 4.94
C GLN A 145 0.56 -0.84 4.15
N PRO A 146 0.45 -2.20 4.27
CA PRO A 146 -0.49 -3.00 3.47
C PRO A 146 -1.97 -2.64 3.66
N SER A 147 -2.39 -2.22 4.86
CA SER A 147 -3.79 -1.82 5.13
C SER A 147 -4.17 -0.48 4.48
N LEU A 148 -3.21 0.43 4.37
CA LEU A 148 -3.33 1.69 3.63
C LEU A 148 -3.41 1.43 2.13
N LEU A 149 -2.59 0.49 1.65
CA LEU A 149 -2.62 0.01 0.28
C LEU A 149 -3.93 -0.72 -0.02
N ILE A 150 -4.51 -1.48 0.90
CA ILE A 150 -5.81 -2.17 0.73
C ILE A 150 -6.97 -1.17 0.67
N LEU A 151 -6.91 -0.08 1.45
CA LEU A 151 -7.94 0.96 1.44
C LEU A 151 -7.82 1.88 0.20
N ALA A 152 -6.60 2.27 -0.14
CA ALA A 152 -6.30 2.90 -1.42
C ALA A 152 -6.71 1.97 -2.57
N LYS A 153 -6.48 0.65 -2.43
CA LYS A 153 -6.91 -0.41 -3.36
C LYS A 153 -8.40 -0.69 -3.37
N SER A 154 -9.12 -0.42 -2.27
CA SER A 154 -10.58 -0.56 -2.20
C SER A 154 -11.28 0.64 -2.83
N MET A 155 -10.64 1.80 -2.80
CA MET A 155 -10.97 2.94 -3.64
C MET A 155 -10.48 2.73 -5.09
N GLU A 156 -9.35 2.05 -5.27
CA GLU A 156 -8.94 1.40 -6.52
C GLU A 156 -9.84 0.19 -6.83
N THR A 157 -10.82 -0.25 -6.01
CA THR A 157 -11.75 -1.33 -6.39
C THR A 157 -12.79 -0.83 -7.38
N VAL A 158 -12.95 0.49 -7.49
CA VAL A 158 -13.55 1.13 -8.66
C VAL A 158 -12.67 0.92 -9.91
N SER A 159 -11.34 0.79 -9.74
CA SER A 159 -10.38 0.38 -10.78
C SER A 159 -10.21 -1.16 -10.90
N ASN A 160 -10.36 -1.96 -9.84
CA ASN A 160 -10.30 -3.44 -9.85
C ASN A 160 -11.59 -4.07 -10.38
N MET A 161 -12.74 -3.41 -10.25
CA MET A 161 -13.95 -3.75 -11.01
C MET A 161 -13.82 -3.44 -12.51
N LEU A 162 -12.88 -2.58 -12.90
CA LEU A 162 -12.50 -2.35 -14.31
C LEU A 162 -11.27 -3.19 -14.74
N THR A 163 -10.56 -3.81 -13.79
CA THR A 163 -9.34 -4.60 -14.01
C THR A 163 -9.42 -6.01 -13.38
N CYS A 164 -10.52 -6.73 -13.62
CA CYS A 164 -10.48 -8.18 -13.52
C CYS A 164 -9.61 -8.76 -14.65
N THR A 165 -8.28 -8.67 -14.50
CA THR A 165 -7.27 -9.52 -15.14
C THR A 165 -5.95 -9.36 -14.39
N ARG A 166 -5.87 -9.92 -13.18
CA ARG A 166 -4.60 -10.38 -12.60
C ARG A 166 -4.86 -11.66 -11.81
N ASN A 167 -5.04 -12.75 -12.54
CA ASN A 167 -4.21 -13.95 -12.44
C ASN A 167 -4.61 -14.90 -13.56
N GLN A 168 -3.60 -15.58 -14.09
CA GLN A 168 -3.72 -16.63 -15.08
C GLN A 168 -4.53 -17.78 -14.47
N ASP A 169 -5.66 -18.12 -15.09
CA ASP A 169 -6.16 -19.49 -15.23
C ASP A 169 -7.17 -19.47 -16.39
N GLU A 170 -6.98 -20.38 -17.35
CA GLU A 170 -7.67 -20.42 -18.64
C GLU A 170 -9.15 -20.91 -18.58
N ASP A 171 -9.74 -21.11 -17.40
CA ASP A 171 -11.08 -21.70 -17.25
C ASP A 171 -11.97 -20.96 -16.22
N CYS A 172 -12.32 -19.70 -16.47
CA CYS A 172 -13.41 -19.06 -15.71
C CYS A 172 -14.46 -18.45 -16.65
N SER A 173 -15.56 -19.20 -16.81
CA SER A 173 -16.83 -18.73 -17.34
C SER A 173 -17.51 -17.79 -16.34
N CYS A 174 -17.16 -16.51 -16.35
CA CYS A 174 -18.01 -15.48 -15.78
C CYS A 174 -18.57 -14.61 -16.91
N GLU A 175 -19.78 -14.97 -17.35
CA GLU A 175 -20.65 -14.06 -18.09
C GLU A 175 -20.94 -12.86 -17.18
N VAL A 176 -20.38 -11.70 -17.53
CA VAL A 176 -20.75 -10.42 -16.92
C VAL A 176 -21.39 -9.57 -18.01
N ASP A 177 -22.60 -9.96 -18.38
CA ASP A 177 -23.52 -9.11 -19.14
C ASP A 177 -23.95 -7.94 -18.25
N GLY A 178 -23.74 -6.72 -18.75
CA GLY A 178 -24.38 -5.49 -18.26
C GLY A 178 -24.01 -5.05 -16.84
N PHE A 179 -22.92 -4.31 -16.68
CA PHE A 179 -22.66 -3.52 -15.45
C PHE A 179 -22.53 -2.03 -15.77
N GLU A 180 -23.51 -1.24 -15.32
CA GLU A 180 -23.43 0.21 -15.21
C GLU A 180 -22.31 0.59 -14.21
N LEU A 181 -21.63 1.72 -14.44
CA LEU A 181 -20.61 2.27 -13.52
C LEU A 181 -21.10 2.21 -12.06
N PRO A 182 -20.25 1.92 -11.06
CA PRO A 182 -20.69 1.86 -9.67
C PRO A 182 -21.39 3.16 -9.28
N ASP A 183 -22.55 3.00 -8.66
CA ASP A 183 -23.43 4.03 -8.11
C ASP A 183 -22.70 5.13 -7.29
N PHE A 184 -21.48 4.84 -6.85
CA PHE A 184 -20.52 5.75 -6.21
C PHE A 184 -20.03 6.90 -7.11
N MET A 185 -19.70 6.65 -8.38
CA MET A 185 -19.17 7.67 -9.31
C MET A 185 -20.25 8.65 -9.75
N ASN A 186 -21.49 8.17 -9.90
CA ASN A 186 -22.66 9.00 -10.21
C ASN A 186 -23.08 9.91 -9.03
N ARG A 187 -22.59 9.65 -7.81
CA ARG A 187 -22.89 10.45 -6.60
C ARG A 187 -21.86 11.56 -6.33
N ILE A 188 -20.74 11.58 -7.07
CA ILE A 188 -19.76 12.67 -6.99
C ILE A 188 -20.20 13.76 -7.97
N CYS A 189 -21.01 14.71 -7.49
CA CYS A 189 -21.36 15.91 -8.22
C CYS A 189 -20.45 17.07 -7.77
N PHE A 190 -19.59 17.53 -8.67
CA PHE A 190 -18.96 18.84 -8.53
C PHE A 190 -19.98 19.90 -8.89
N SER A 191 -20.08 20.96 -8.09
CA SER A 191 -20.79 22.17 -8.51
C SER A 191 -20.07 22.82 -9.69
N GLU A 192 -20.77 23.61 -10.51
CA GLU A 192 -20.14 24.35 -11.63
C GLU A 192 -18.96 25.23 -11.15
N GLU A 193 -19.03 25.73 -9.91
CA GLU A 193 -17.97 26.53 -9.28
C GLU A 193 -16.71 25.70 -8.91
N GLU A 194 -16.82 24.37 -8.79
CA GLU A 194 -15.71 23.47 -8.45
C GLU A 194 -15.00 22.87 -9.68
N LEU A 195 -15.58 23.03 -10.87
CA LEU A 195 -15.00 22.59 -12.14
C LEU A 195 -13.94 23.57 -12.64
N LEU A 196 -12.81 23.03 -13.08
CA LEU A 196 -11.76 23.76 -13.76
C LEU A 196 -12.12 23.90 -15.25
N ASP A 197 -12.61 25.08 -15.63
CA ASP A 197 -12.95 25.41 -17.02
C ASP A 197 -11.90 26.31 -17.71
N ASP A 198 -10.84 26.72 -17.01
CA ASP A 198 -9.74 27.51 -17.54
C ASP A 198 -8.51 26.63 -17.82
N GLU A 199 -7.95 26.71 -19.03
CA GLU A 199 -6.82 25.87 -19.47
C GLU A 199 -5.56 26.09 -18.63
N GLU A 200 -5.20 27.34 -18.29
CA GLU A 200 -4.03 27.64 -17.47
C GLU A 200 -4.22 27.10 -16.06
N HIS A 201 -5.44 27.24 -15.53
CA HIS A 201 -5.78 26.77 -14.20
C HIS A 201 -5.74 25.22 -14.12
N VAL A 202 -6.15 24.52 -15.18
CA VAL A 202 -5.98 23.05 -15.26
C VAL A 202 -4.50 22.69 -15.31
N LEU A 203 -3.71 23.37 -16.15
CA LEU A 203 -2.27 23.08 -16.31
C LEU A 203 -1.42 23.38 -15.06
N GLN A 204 -1.89 24.27 -14.17
CA GLN A 204 -1.24 24.62 -12.91
C GLN A 204 -1.64 23.69 -11.75
N ASN A 205 -2.84 23.11 -11.79
CA ASN A 205 -3.38 22.28 -10.71
C ASN A 205 -3.28 20.77 -10.93
N ILE A 206 -2.94 20.33 -12.14
CA ILE A 206 -2.60 18.93 -12.38
C ILE A 206 -1.26 18.63 -11.70
N THR A 207 -1.26 17.52 -10.96
CA THR A 207 -0.32 17.06 -9.93
C THR A 207 1.16 17.44 -10.10
N SER A 208 1.85 17.63 -8.97
CA SER A 208 3.29 17.92 -8.92
C SER A 208 4.19 16.77 -9.39
N ASP A 209 3.67 15.53 -9.41
CA ASP A 209 4.37 14.33 -9.88
C ASP A 209 4.26 14.12 -11.40
N GLY A 210 3.51 14.98 -12.10
CA GLY A 210 3.32 14.92 -13.54
C GLY A 210 2.41 13.80 -14.05
N THR A 211 1.66 13.12 -13.16
CA THR A 211 0.72 12.05 -13.49
C THR A 211 -0.73 12.46 -13.20
N VAL A 212 -1.53 12.60 -14.26
CA VAL A 212 -2.96 12.89 -14.19
C VAL A 212 -3.73 11.67 -13.72
N ARG A 213 -4.31 11.75 -12.52
CA ARG A 213 -5.22 10.73 -11.99
C ARG A 213 -6.66 11.04 -12.35
N VAL A 214 -7.53 10.04 -12.26
CA VAL A 214 -8.96 10.17 -12.60
C VAL A 214 -9.64 11.28 -11.79
N VAL A 215 -9.24 11.48 -10.53
CA VAL A 215 -9.79 12.53 -9.64
C VAL A 215 -9.44 13.93 -10.11
N ASP A 216 -8.22 14.15 -10.59
CA ASP A 216 -7.75 15.44 -11.10
C ASP A 216 -8.48 15.77 -12.40
N PHE A 217 -8.64 14.75 -13.25
CA PHE A 217 -9.23 14.91 -14.56
C PHE A 217 -10.77 15.00 -14.54
N MET A 218 -11.43 14.47 -13.50
CA MET A 218 -12.86 14.68 -13.28
C MET A 218 -13.23 16.13 -13.01
N ARG A 219 -12.31 16.91 -12.41
CA ARG A 219 -12.50 18.34 -12.16
C ARG A 219 -12.39 19.19 -13.42
N VAL A 220 -11.81 18.67 -14.49
CA VAL A 220 -11.75 19.37 -15.78
C VAL A 220 -13.15 19.43 -16.39
N SER A 221 -13.56 20.62 -16.82
CA SER A 221 -14.89 20.83 -17.39
C SER A 221 -15.15 19.95 -18.62
N GLU A 222 -16.41 19.59 -18.86
CA GLU A 222 -16.79 18.83 -20.05
C GLU A 222 -16.42 19.55 -21.36
N ARG A 223 -16.46 20.88 -21.36
CA ARG A 223 -16.03 21.72 -22.49
C ARG A 223 -14.57 21.43 -22.85
N LEU A 224 -13.67 21.51 -21.88
CA LEU A 224 -12.24 21.25 -22.09
C LEU A 224 -11.95 19.78 -22.38
N ARG A 225 -12.67 18.83 -21.75
CA ARG A 225 -12.52 17.39 -22.05
C ARG A 225 -12.96 17.01 -23.45
N ASN A 226 -13.73 17.86 -24.14
CA ASN A 226 -14.12 17.72 -25.54
C ASN A 226 -13.28 18.61 -26.49
N ASP A 227 -12.31 19.38 -25.98
CA ASP A 227 -11.42 20.19 -26.82
C ASP A 227 -10.23 19.36 -27.31
N TYR A 228 -10.18 19.14 -28.63
CA TYR A 228 -9.15 18.33 -29.29
C TYR A 228 -7.73 18.82 -28.99
N LYS A 229 -7.47 20.13 -29.12
CA LYS A 229 -6.12 20.69 -29.03
C LYS A 229 -5.64 20.70 -27.59
N PHE A 230 -6.52 21.10 -26.68
CA PHE A 230 -6.25 21.09 -25.25
C PHE A 230 -5.90 19.66 -24.80
N MET A 231 -6.73 18.68 -25.16
CA MET A 231 -6.52 17.30 -24.75
C MET A 231 -5.20 16.72 -25.27
N ILE A 232 -4.87 16.91 -26.55
CA ILE A 232 -3.58 16.44 -27.09
C ILE A 232 -2.39 17.13 -26.40
N ASN A 233 -2.46 18.43 -26.14
CA ASN A 233 -1.41 19.14 -25.41
C ASN A 233 -1.27 18.62 -23.97
N LEU A 234 -2.39 18.27 -23.34
CA LEU A 234 -2.41 17.71 -22.00
C LEU A 234 -1.70 16.35 -21.94
N PHE A 235 -2.03 15.44 -22.85
CA PHE A 235 -1.39 14.12 -22.98
C PHE A 235 0.08 14.18 -23.38
N LYS A 236 0.52 15.24 -24.08
CA LYS A 236 1.95 15.47 -24.37
C LYS A 236 2.74 15.92 -23.14
N LYS A 237 2.09 16.64 -22.23
CA LYS A 237 2.75 17.25 -21.07
C LYS A 237 2.78 16.34 -19.85
N PHE A 238 1.76 15.48 -19.70
CA PHE A 238 1.57 14.67 -18.49
C PHE A 238 1.36 13.20 -18.81
N LYS A 239 1.73 12.33 -17.87
CA LYS A 239 1.36 10.91 -17.89
C LYS A 239 -0.08 10.76 -17.42
N PHE A 240 -0.83 9.82 -17.98
CA PHE A 240 -2.22 9.57 -17.58
C PHE A 240 -2.34 8.17 -17.00
N THR A 241 -3.23 7.98 -16.02
CA THR A 241 -3.67 6.63 -15.66
C THR A 241 -4.72 6.13 -16.64
N ILE A 242 -4.94 4.82 -16.69
CA ILE A 242 -5.95 4.19 -17.57
C ILE A 242 -7.34 4.77 -17.29
N GLU A 243 -7.67 4.95 -16.02
CA GLU A 243 -8.96 5.45 -15.53
C GLU A 243 -9.17 6.91 -15.93
N ALA A 244 -8.12 7.74 -15.88
CA ALA A 244 -8.19 9.12 -16.31
C ALA A 244 -8.57 9.20 -17.81
N CYS A 245 -8.04 8.33 -18.66
CA CYS A 245 -8.38 8.31 -20.08
C CYS A 245 -9.89 8.12 -20.31
N VAL A 246 -10.59 7.34 -19.45
CA VAL A 246 -12.04 7.14 -19.56
C VAL A 246 -12.84 8.44 -19.36
N CYS A 247 -12.29 9.46 -18.71
CA CYS A 247 -12.99 10.74 -18.55
C CYS A 247 -12.90 11.65 -19.78
N VAL A 248 -12.17 11.26 -20.85
CA VAL A 248 -12.16 12.02 -22.11
C VAL A 248 -13.60 12.22 -22.61
N GLY A 249 -13.87 13.42 -23.10
CA GLY A 249 -15.21 13.81 -23.52
C GLY A 249 -15.76 12.89 -24.63
N SER A 250 -17.06 12.62 -24.58
CA SER A 250 -17.75 11.69 -25.48
C SER A 250 -17.53 12.04 -26.95
N LYS A 251 -17.46 13.33 -27.31
CA LYS A 251 -17.22 13.78 -28.69
C LYS A 251 -15.87 13.30 -29.23
N LEU A 252 -14.83 13.33 -28.40
CA LEU A 252 -13.48 12.92 -28.81
C LEU A 252 -13.31 11.39 -28.82
N LYS A 253 -14.05 10.67 -27.97
CA LYS A 253 -14.09 9.19 -27.99
C LYS A 253 -14.66 8.62 -29.29
N SER A 254 -15.49 9.38 -29.99
CA SER A 254 -16.01 9.00 -31.31
C SER A 254 -15.14 9.50 -32.48
N ASP A 255 -14.08 10.26 -32.21
CA ASP A 255 -13.21 10.84 -33.24
C ASP A 255 -12.01 9.91 -33.52
N ARG A 256 -12.02 9.30 -34.71
CA ARG A 256 -10.95 8.40 -35.18
C ARG A 256 -9.59 9.08 -35.21
N GLN A 257 -9.52 10.33 -35.67
CA GLN A 257 -8.27 11.04 -35.80
C GLN A 257 -7.70 11.39 -34.42
N PHE A 258 -8.57 11.75 -33.47
CA PHE A 258 -8.15 11.98 -32.08
C PHE A 258 -7.54 10.72 -31.47
N ILE A 259 -8.21 9.57 -31.60
CA ILE A 259 -7.72 8.29 -31.05
C ILE A 259 -6.36 7.91 -31.65
N LEU A 260 -6.16 8.10 -32.97
CA LEU A 260 -4.87 7.79 -33.61
C LEU A 260 -3.75 8.74 -33.16
N GLU A 261 -4.03 10.04 -33.01
CA GLU A 261 -3.04 10.96 -32.44
C GLU A 261 -2.73 10.62 -30.99
N LEU A 262 -3.72 10.21 -30.21
CA LEU A 262 -3.54 9.79 -28.83
C LEU A 262 -2.74 8.49 -28.73
N ALA A 263 -2.93 7.55 -29.66
CA ALA A 263 -2.18 6.30 -29.71
C ALA A 263 -0.66 6.52 -29.82
N LYS A 264 -0.24 7.60 -30.50
CA LYS A 264 1.19 7.98 -30.56
C LYS A 264 1.77 8.40 -29.21
N LEU A 265 0.92 8.83 -28.28
CA LEU A 265 1.31 9.38 -26.98
C LEU A 265 1.17 8.36 -25.84
N THR A 266 0.18 7.45 -25.93
CA THR A 266 -0.14 6.54 -24.83
C THR A 266 -0.77 5.22 -25.32
N PRO A 267 -0.44 4.08 -24.68
CA PRO A 267 -1.11 2.81 -25.00
C PRO A 267 -2.59 2.81 -24.62
N PHE A 268 -3.01 3.71 -23.73
CA PHE A 268 -4.37 3.77 -23.20
C PHE A 268 -5.41 4.26 -24.23
N ALA A 269 -4.96 4.76 -25.39
CA ALA A 269 -5.84 5.09 -26.51
C ALA A 269 -6.76 3.92 -26.92
N MET A 270 -6.29 2.68 -26.78
CA MET A 270 -7.06 1.47 -27.09
C MET A 270 -8.35 1.34 -26.26
N VAL A 271 -8.34 1.84 -25.01
CA VAL A 271 -9.52 1.79 -24.12
C VAL A 271 -10.63 2.72 -24.62
N LEU A 272 -10.28 3.78 -25.36
CA LEU A 272 -11.23 4.76 -25.90
C LEU A 272 -11.86 4.31 -27.22
N VAL A 273 -11.38 3.22 -27.83
CA VAL A 273 -11.93 2.74 -29.09
C VAL A 273 -13.37 2.27 -28.86
N PRO A 274 -14.38 2.90 -29.49
CA PRO A 274 -15.77 2.50 -29.36
C PRO A 274 -16.01 1.16 -30.07
N GLU A 275 -17.00 0.39 -29.64
CA GLU A 275 -17.29 -0.96 -30.13
C GLU A 275 -17.42 -1.04 -31.66
N GLU A 276 -18.09 -0.05 -32.25
CA GLU A 276 -18.28 0.06 -33.71
C GLU A 276 -16.94 0.04 -34.47
N LEU A 277 -15.91 0.70 -33.92
CA LEU A 277 -14.59 0.82 -34.52
C LEU A 277 -13.65 -0.34 -34.18
N ARG A 278 -14.01 -1.22 -33.23
CA ARG A 278 -13.21 -2.42 -32.90
C ARG A 278 -13.27 -3.49 -33.96
N THR A 279 -14.25 -3.42 -34.85
CA THR A 279 -14.37 -4.33 -36.01
C THR A 279 -13.52 -3.89 -37.20
N ASP A 280 -13.03 -2.65 -37.20
CA ASP A 280 -12.17 -2.11 -38.25
C ASP A 280 -10.72 -2.56 -38.03
N LYS A 281 -10.35 -3.64 -38.71
CA LYS A 281 -9.01 -4.20 -38.70
C LYS A 281 -7.91 -3.15 -38.94
N ASN A 282 -8.05 -2.31 -39.95
CA ASN A 282 -6.99 -1.36 -40.32
C ASN A 282 -6.79 -0.31 -39.23
N PHE A 283 -7.90 0.13 -38.62
CA PHE A 283 -7.85 1.08 -37.52
C PHE A 283 -7.14 0.53 -36.28
N ILE A 284 -7.49 -0.69 -35.88
CA ILE A 284 -6.85 -1.37 -34.74
C ILE A 284 -5.36 -1.59 -35.02
N MET A 285 -5.03 -2.00 -36.25
CA MET A 285 -3.64 -2.12 -36.67
C MET A 285 -2.91 -0.77 -36.57
N ASP A 286 -3.48 0.34 -37.05
CA ASP A 286 -2.80 1.65 -36.95
C ASP A 286 -2.54 2.07 -35.49
N ILE A 287 -3.48 1.82 -34.57
CA ILE A 287 -3.29 2.07 -33.13
C ILE A 287 -2.13 1.24 -32.58
N VAL A 288 -2.13 -0.07 -32.86
CA VAL A 288 -1.08 -0.98 -32.40
C VAL A 288 0.27 -0.65 -33.05
N ALA A 289 0.28 -0.15 -34.28
CA ALA A 289 1.52 0.27 -34.95
C ALA A 289 2.14 1.50 -34.28
N PHE A 290 1.31 2.45 -33.83
CA PHE A 290 1.79 3.62 -33.08
C PHE A 290 2.23 3.26 -31.67
N ASN A 291 1.49 2.37 -31.00
CA ASN A 291 1.85 1.93 -29.66
C ASN A 291 1.53 0.44 -29.47
N PRO A 292 2.51 -0.44 -29.68
CA PRO A 292 2.25 -1.87 -29.69
C PRO A 292 1.81 -2.44 -28.34
N THR A 293 2.18 -1.77 -27.25
CA THR A 293 1.78 -2.18 -25.89
C THR A 293 0.27 -2.02 -25.65
N SER A 294 -0.41 -1.23 -26.48
CA SER A 294 -1.86 -1.02 -26.44
C SER A 294 -2.67 -2.31 -26.69
N ILE A 295 -2.09 -3.32 -27.35
CA ILE A 295 -2.78 -4.59 -27.65
C ILE A 295 -3.23 -5.35 -26.40
N LYS A 296 -2.54 -5.15 -25.27
CA LYS A 296 -2.93 -5.75 -23.97
C LYS A 296 -4.30 -5.25 -23.51
N LEU A 297 -4.69 -4.05 -23.95
CA LEU A 297 -5.94 -3.38 -23.60
C LEU A 297 -7.06 -3.64 -24.62
N TYR A 298 -6.72 -4.24 -25.77
CA TYR A 298 -7.70 -4.59 -26.79
C TYR A 298 -8.61 -5.72 -26.29
N ARG A 299 -9.93 -5.47 -26.29
CA ARG A 299 -10.99 -6.39 -25.84
C ARG A 299 -12.17 -6.28 -26.81
N ASN A 300 -12.97 -7.34 -26.91
CA ASN A 300 -14.27 -7.33 -27.60
C ASN A 300 -14.21 -6.80 -29.05
N GLY A 301 -13.39 -7.42 -29.90
CA GLY A 301 -13.33 -7.14 -31.33
C GLY A 301 -13.28 -8.41 -32.17
N THR A 302 -13.35 -8.27 -33.49
CA THR A 302 -13.47 -9.40 -34.44
C THR A 302 -12.17 -10.18 -34.63
N LEU A 303 -11.03 -9.52 -34.45
CA LEU A 303 -9.71 -10.15 -34.46
C LEU A 303 -9.33 -10.59 -33.06
N THR A 304 -8.59 -11.68 -32.97
CA THR A 304 -7.89 -12.07 -31.75
C THR A 304 -6.61 -11.25 -31.57
N ARG A 305 -6.15 -11.08 -30.32
CA ARG A 305 -4.85 -10.46 -30.03
C ARG A 305 -3.71 -11.17 -30.76
N HIS A 306 -3.79 -12.50 -30.87
CA HIS A 306 -2.76 -13.31 -31.52
C HIS A 306 -2.65 -13.01 -33.02
N GLU A 307 -3.77 -12.87 -33.73
CA GLU A 307 -3.79 -12.50 -35.15
C GLU A 307 -3.17 -11.12 -35.40
N ILE A 308 -3.53 -10.13 -34.58
CA ILE A 308 -2.99 -8.76 -34.68
C ILE A 308 -1.46 -8.76 -34.45
N LEU A 309 -0.98 -9.49 -33.42
CA LEU A 309 0.45 -9.61 -33.13
C LEU A 309 1.23 -10.23 -34.30
N ASN A 310 0.73 -11.35 -34.85
CA ASN A 310 1.39 -12.05 -35.95
C ASN A 310 1.48 -11.19 -37.21
N GLU A 311 0.40 -10.49 -37.56
CA GLU A 311 0.38 -9.63 -38.75
C GLU A 311 1.29 -8.42 -38.57
N MET A 312 1.34 -7.83 -37.37
CA MET A 312 2.30 -6.77 -37.05
C MET A 312 3.73 -7.24 -37.15
N LYS A 313 4.03 -8.43 -36.62
CA LYS A 313 5.36 -9.03 -36.67
C LYS A 313 5.82 -9.21 -38.12
N GLU A 314 4.96 -9.74 -39.00
CA GLU A 314 5.28 -9.89 -40.43
C GLU A 314 5.41 -8.54 -41.15
N LYS A 315 4.59 -7.54 -40.82
CA LYS A 315 4.70 -6.19 -41.39
C LYS A 315 6.04 -5.54 -41.02
N MET A 316 6.42 -5.57 -39.74
CA MET A 316 7.69 -5.01 -39.26
C MET A 316 8.89 -5.77 -39.84
N LYS A 317 8.85 -7.09 -39.87
CA LYS A 317 9.86 -7.93 -40.51
C LYS A 317 10.09 -7.56 -41.98
N ASN A 318 9.01 -7.38 -42.75
CA ASN A 318 9.10 -6.94 -44.14
C ASN A 318 9.70 -5.54 -44.28
N GLN A 319 9.41 -4.62 -43.34
CA GLN A 319 10.01 -3.29 -43.35
C GLN A 319 11.51 -3.34 -43.02
N LEU A 320 11.92 -4.13 -42.02
CA LEU A 320 13.31 -4.31 -41.62
C LEU A 320 14.16 -4.92 -42.75
N ASN A 321 13.60 -5.88 -43.50
CA ASN A 321 14.29 -6.47 -44.65
C ASN A 321 14.46 -5.51 -45.84
N ASN A 322 13.61 -4.49 -45.95
CA ASN A 322 13.55 -3.59 -47.12
C ASN A 322 14.16 -2.20 -46.87
N ILE A 323 14.46 -1.82 -45.62
CA ILE A 323 14.90 -0.46 -45.26
C ILE A 323 16.36 -0.49 -44.74
N ASN A 324 17.20 0.35 -45.36
CA ASN A 324 18.63 0.53 -45.08
C ASN A 324 18.89 1.14 -43.69
N ASP A 325 19.15 0.31 -42.69
CA ASP A 325 19.75 0.72 -41.40
C ASP A 325 19.02 1.85 -40.65
N ASP A 326 17.69 1.92 -40.75
CA ASP A 326 16.88 2.88 -39.99
C ASP A 326 16.86 2.51 -38.50
N LYS A 327 17.63 3.26 -37.69
CA LYS A 327 17.75 3.06 -36.24
C LYS A 327 16.42 3.22 -35.51
N GLU A 328 15.58 4.17 -35.92
CA GLU A 328 14.32 4.47 -35.24
C GLU A 328 13.32 3.33 -35.47
N LEU A 329 13.19 2.86 -36.71
CA LEU A 329 12.37 1.71 -37.05
C LEU A 329 12.88 0.44 -36.33
N ALA A 330 14.20 0.24 -36.30
CA ALA A 330 14.80 -0.89 -35.61
C ALA A 330 14.49 -0.88 -34.11
N ILE A 331 14.67 0.23 -33.41
CA ILE A 331 14.31 0.35 -31.99
C ILE A 331 12.81 0.13 -31.78
N LYS A 332 11.94 0.75 -32.59
CA LYS A 332 10.49 0.54 -32.52
C LYS A 332 10.12 -0.93 -32.67
N SER A 333 10.78 -1.65 -33.57
CA SER A 333 10.56 -3.07 -33.77
C SER A 333 10.99 -3.91 -32.56
N LEU A 334 12.10 -3.57 -31.89
CA LEU A 334 12.57 -4.27 -30.70
C LEU A 334 11.70 -4.00 -29.47
N LEU A 335 11.14 -2.79 -29.37
CA LEU A 335 10.17 -2.44 -28.32
C LEU A 335 8.83 -3.17 -28.51
N PHE A 336 8.52 -3.58 -29.75
CA PHE A 336 7.38 -4.45 -30.04
C PHE A 336 7.69 -5.90 -29.68
N ASP A 337 8.74 -6.46 -30.27
CA ASP A 337 9.16 -7.84 -30.12
C ASP A 337 10.68 -7.95 -30.25
N ILE A 338 11.33 -8.34 -29.16
CA ILE A 338 12.80 -8.46 -29.06
C ILE A 338 13.35 -9.43 -30.11
N ASP A 339 12.59 -10.45 -30.52
CA ASP A 339 13.02 -11.44 -31.52
C ASP A 339 13.18 -10.83 -32.92
N LEU A 340 12.63 -9.64 -33.18
CA LEU A 340 12.84 -8.95 -34.46
C LEU A 340 14.29 -8.51 -34.67
N ILE A 341 15.14 -8.55 -33.64
CA ILE A 341 16.58 -8.31 -33.79
C ILE A 341 17.23 -9.22 -34.83
N GLN A 342 16.71 -10.43 -35.05
CA GLN A 342 17.23 -11.36 -36.05
C GLN A 342 17.12 -10.83 -37.49
N TYR A 343 16.27 -9.83 -37.72
CA TYR A 343 16.06 -9.18 -39.02
C TYR A 343 16.75 -7.80 -39.12
N ILE A 344 17.36 -7.33 -38.03
CA ILE A 344 18.14 -6.08 -38.05
C ILE A 344 19.45 -6.32 -38.80
N SER A 345 19.85 -5.34 -39.61
CA SER A 345 21.02 -5.47 -40.47
C SER A 345 22.31 -5.71 -39.65
N PRO A 346 23.27 -6.48 -40.18
CA PRO A 346 24.57 -6.66 -39.54
C PRO A 346 25.31 -5.34 -39.28
N LYS A 347 25.05 -4.30 -40.08
CA LYS A 347 25.66 -2.99 -39.89
C LYS A 347 25.18 -2.31 -38.62
N LEU A 348 23.87 -2.32 -38.35
CA LEU A 348 23.31 -1.80 -37.10
C LEU A 348 23.67 -2.68 -35.90
N LEU A 349 23.65 -4.01 -36.05
CA LEU A 349 24.04 -4.92 -34.96
C LEU A 349 25.50 -4.75 -34.51
N ASN A 350 26.38 -4.28 -35.40
CA ASN A 350 27.77 -3.95 -35.09
C ASN A 350 27.96 -2.47 -34.67
N ASP A 351 26.92 -1.65 -34.71
CA ASP A 351 26.95 -0.27 -34.20
C ASP A 351 26.73 -0.28 -32.68
N ARG A 352 27.80 0.01 -31.94
CA ARG A 352 27.77 -0.02 -30.47
C ARG A 352 26.81 1.00 -29.86
N GLU A 353 26.74 2.20 -30.43
CA GLU A 353 25.85 3.24 -29.91
C GLU A 353 24.39 2.81 -30.07
N PHE A 354 24.06 2.25 -31.24
CA PHE A 354 22.74 1.70 -31.49
C PHE A 354 22.39 0.57 -30.52
N MET A 355 23.29 -0.39 -30.30
CA MET A 355 23.01 -1.51 -29.39
C MET A 355 22.83 -1.06 -27.93
N ILE A 356 23.65 -0.11 -27.48
CA ILE A 356 23.50 0.49 -26.14
C ILE A 356 22.16 1.22 -26.02
N GLU A 357 21.79 2.02 -27.02
CA GLU A 357 20.51 2.72 -27.05
C GLU A 357 19.33 1.75 -27.06
N ALA A 358 19.38 0.70 -27.87
CA ALA A 358 18.33 -0.31 -27.95
C ALA A 358 18.09 -0.98 -26.60
N VAL A 359 19.15 -1.45 -25.93
CA VAL A 359 19.03 -2.07 -24.59
C VAL A 359 18.51 -1.07 -23.56
N GLN A 360 18.96 0.19 -23.61
CA GLN A 360 18.49 1.23 -22.71
C GLN A 360 16.99 1.52 -22.89
N GLN A 361 16.51 1.60 -24.14
CA GLN A 361 15.09 1.80 -24.44
C GLN A 361 14.25 0.59 -23.98
N ILE A 362 14.74 -0.64 -24.17
CA ILE A 362 14.07 -1.85 -23.66
C ILE A 362 14.00 -1.85 -22.13
N LEU A 363 15.05 -1.39 -21.45
CA LEU A 363 15.05 -1.24 -20.00
C LEU A 363 14.02 -0.21 -19.52
N GLN A 364 13.83 0.89 -20.23
CA GLN A 364 12.90 1.95 -19.85
C GLN A 364 11.43 1.61 -20.11
N ASN A 365 11.15 0.59 -20.92
CA ASN A 365 9.79 0.19 -21.30
C ASN A 365 9.40 -1.15 -20.66
N GLU A 366 8.62 -1.11 -19.58
CA GLU A 366 8.22 -2.32 -18.84
C GLU A 366 7.30 -3.27 -19.62
N HIS A 367 6.75 -2.81 -20.74
CA HIS A 367 5.70 -3.53 -21.48
C HIS A 367 6.18 -4.28 -22.72
N VAL A 368 7.48 -4.24 -23.04
CA VAL A 368 8.09 -4.93 -24.19
C VAL A 368 7.82 -6.43 -24.12
N SER A 369 7.35 -7.02 -25.23
CA SER A 369 7.13 -8.46 -25.32
C SER A 369 8.46 -9.22 -25.24
N GLY A 370 8.52 -10.28 -24.44
CA GLY A 370 9.75 -11.09 -24.32
C GLY A 370 10.84 -10.49 -23.43
N ARG A 371 10.59 -9.38 -22.70
CA ARG A 371 11.60 -8.67 -21.87
C ARG A 371 12.36 -9.55 -20.86
N ASN A 372 11.88 -10.74 -20.50
CA ASN A 372 12.64 -11.65 -19.63
C ASN A 372 13.80 -12.37 -20.36
N TYR A 373 13.94 -12.12 -21.66
CA TYR A 373 14.93 -12.71 -22.54
C TYR A 373 15.50 -11.65 -23.49
N LEU A 374 16.79 -11.76 -23.78
CA LEU A 374 17.45 -11.04 -24.87
C LEU A 374 18.02 -12.09 -25.80
N HIS A 375 17.68 -11.96 -27.08
CA HIS A 375 18.15 -12.83 -28.13
C HIS A 375 19.69 -12.78 -28.25
N ASP A 376 20.32 -13.89 -28.64
CA ASP A 376 21.79 -14.06 -28.64
C ASP A 376 22.53 -12.98 -29.44
N LYS A 377 21.87 -12.40 -30.45
CA LYS A 377 22.33 -11.26 -31.25
C LYS A 377 22.77 -10.05 -30.44
N PHE A 378 22.21 -9.83 -29.24
CA PHE A 378 22.66 -8.77 -28.33
C PHE A 378 24.09 -8.98 -27.80
N TYR A 379 24.67 -10.16 -28.03
CA TYR A 379 25.98 -10.56 -27.52
C TYR A 379 26.98 -10.93 -28.63
N ASP A 380 26.63 -10.80 -29.92
CA ASP A 380 27.53 -11.19 -31.03
C ASP A 380 28.86 -10.39 -31.00
N CYS A 381 28.83 -9.14 -30.54
CA CYS A 381 30.01 -8.26 -30.46
C CYS A 381 30.81 -8.51 -29.17
N GLU A 382 32.07 -8.95 -29.31
CA GLU A 382 32.97 -9.18 -28.16
C GLU A 382 33.23 -7.91 -27.35
N GLU A 383 33.37 -6.75 -28.00
CA GLU A 383 33.64 -5.48 -27.33
C GLU A 383 32.47 -5.02 -26.46
N LEU A 384 31.23 -5.32 -26.86
CA LEU A 384 30.05 -5.11 -26.04
C LEU A 384 29.97 -6.11 -24.88
N ARG A 385 30.33 -7.38 -25.12
CA ARG A 385 30.43 -8.40 -24.07
C ARG A 385 31.51 -8.09 -23.02
N ASP A 386 32.53 -7.31 -23.40
CA ASP A 386 33.59 -6.83 -22.51
C ASP A 386 33.28 -5.45 -21.88
N ASN A 387 32.16 -4.82 -22.25
CA ASN A 387 31.72 -3.56 -21.68
C ASN A 387 30.85 -3.80 -20.43
N SER A 388 31.36 -3.38 -19.27
CA SER A 388 30.67 -3.57 -17.99
C SER A 388 29.29 -2.92 -17.94
N ASP A 389 29.14 -1.66 -18.39
CA ASP A 389 27.87 -0.94 -18.35
C ASP A 389 26.81 -1.60 -19.23
N TYR A 390 27.18 -1.97 -20.46
CA TYR A 390 26.29 -2.67 -21.37
C TYR A 390 25.85 -4.03 -20.80
N MET A 391 26.80 -4.83 -20.30
CA MET A 391 26.46 -6.14 -19.74
C MET A 391 25.64 -6.06 -18.46
N LEU A 392 25.86 -5.06 -17.59
CA LEU A 392 25.01 -4.84 -16.41
C LEU A 392 23.56 -4.49 -16.79
N LYS A 393 23.39 -3.67 -17.83
CA LYS A 393 22.06 -3.36 -18.40
C LYS A 393 21.38 -4.63 -18.93
N CYS A 394 22.10 -5.47 -19.68
CA CYS A 394 21.57 -6.76 -20.15
C CYS A 394 21.21 -7.72 -18.99
N ILE A 395 22.03 -7.77 -17.93
CA ILE A 395 21.80 -8.63 -16.75
C ILE A 395 20.56 -8.19 -15.95
N THR A 396 20.27 -6.90 -15.96
CA THR A 396 19.03 -6.35 -15.37
C THR A 396 17.79 -6.84 -16.13
N ILE A 397 17.91 -7.06 -17.44
CA ILE A 397 16.84 -7.62 -18.28
C ILE A 397 16.73 -9.14 -18.07
N THR A 398 17.84 -9.88 -18.14
CA THR A 398 17.84 -11.34 -18.08
C THR A 398 19.12 -11.90 -17.45
N ASP A 399 18.99 -12.89 -16.56
CA ASP A 399 20.14 -13.52 -15.87
C ASP A 399 21.04 -14.29 -16.85
N ASN A 400 20.46 -14.83 -17.92
CA ASN A 400 21.16 -15.50 -19.02
C ASN A 400 22.18 -14.61 -19.74
N ALA A 401 22.12 -13.28 -19.60
CA ALA A 401 23.12 -12.37 -20.17
C ALA A 401 24.53 -12.64 -19.61
N PHE A 402 24.62 -13.07 -18.35
CA PHE A 402 25.90 -13.31 -17.68
C PHE A 402 26.74 -14.41 -18.37
N GLN A 403 26.08 -15.36 -19.04
CA GLN A 403 26.70 -16.45 -19.80
C GLN A 403 27.60 -15.96 -20.94
N PHE A 404 27.30 -14.77 -21.47
CA PHE A 404 28.00 -14.20 -22.60
C PHE A 404 29.16 -13.29 -22.20
N VAL A 405 29.16 -12.80 -20.95
CA VAL A 405 30.25 -11.97 -20.39
C VAL A 405 31.62 -12.60 -20.66
N THR A 406 32.58 -11.78 -21.10
CA THR A 406 33.94 -12.23 -21.41
C THR A 406 34.64 -12.83 -20.19
N SER A 407 35.67 -13.64 -20.43
CA SER A 407 36.49 -14.20 -19.34
C SER A 407 37.12 -13.12 -18.45
N ARG A 408 37.40 -11.93 -18.98
CA ARG A 408 37.92 -10.80 -18.19
C ARG A 408 36.92 -10.37 -17.13
N LEU A 409 35.71 -9.99 -17.55
CA LEU A 409 34.65 -9.54 -16.65
C LEU A 409 34.11 -10.67 -15.76
N ARG A 410 34.06 -11.92 -16.25
CA ARG A 410 33.67 -13.09 -15.44
C ARG A 410 34.61 -13.38 -14.27
N ASN A 411 35.84 -12.87 -14.32
CA ASN A 411 36.80 -12.97 -13.21
C ASN A 411 37.01 -11.64 -12.48
N ASP A 412 36.25 -10.60 -12.85
CA ASP A 412 36.27 -9.30 -12.20
C ASP A 412 35.28 -9.30 -11.03
N LYS A 413 35.83 -9.28 -9.81
CA LYS A 413 35.04 -9.33 -8.57
C LYS A 413 34.11 -8.13 -8.43
N ASP A 414 34.53 -6.93 -8.84
CA ASP A 414 33.72 -5.72 -8.70
C ASP A 414 32.55 -5.76 -9.69
N PHE A 415 32.77 -6.22 -10.92
CA PHE A 415 31.71 -6.46 -11.88
C PHE A 415 30.68 -7.48 -11.38
N ILE A 416 31.13 -8.61 -10.81
CA ILE A 416 30.25 -9.65 -10.27
C ILE A 416 29.40 -9.12 -9.12
N LEU A 417 30.00 -8.36 -8.20
CA LEU A 417 29.27 -7.77 -7.08
C LEU A 417 28.22 -6.77 -7.56
N GLU A 418 28.54 -5.97 -8.57
CA GLU A 418 27.57 -5.04 -9.15
C GLU A 418 26.43 -5.79 -9.88
N ALA A 419 26.76 -6.82 -10.67
CA ALA A 419 25.78 -7.65 -11.36
C ALA A 419 24.82 -8.36 -10.39
N LEU A 420 25.32 -8.85 -9.24
CA LEU A 420 24.51 -9.48 -8.20
C LEU A 420 23.45 -8.54 -7.61
N LYS A 421 23.75 -7.23 -7.52
CA LYS A 421 22.79 -6.23 -7.01
C LYS A 421 21.60 -6.04 -7.95
N PHE A 422 21.83 -6.12 -9.26
CA PHE A 422 20.77 -6.01 -10.25
C PHE A 422 19.96 -7.29 -10.39
N ASN A 423 20.62 -8.45 -10.34
CA ASN A 423 19.95 -9.73 -10.51
C ASN A 423 20.63 -10.84 -9.69
N THR A 424 20.05 -11.16 -8.52
CA THR A 424 20.63 -12.15 -7.62
C THR A 424 20.72 -13.54 -8.23
N SER A 425 19.89 -13.87 -9.25
CA SER A 425 19.88 -15.19 -9.92
C SER A 425 21.18 -15.52 -10.65
N ILE A 426 22.00 -14.52 -10.98
CA ILE A 426 23.29 -14.73 -11.64
C ILE A 426 24.31 -15.45 -10.74
N TYR A 427 24.03 -15.60 -9.44
CA TYR A 427 24.89 -16.31 -8.49
C TYR A 427 25.35 -17.66 -9.08
N ARG A 428 24.45 -18.38 -9.77
CA ARG A 428 24.69 -19.69 -10.41
C ARG A 428 25.84 -19.72 -11.42
N TYR A 429 26.25 -18.57 -11.94
CA TYR A 429 27.32 -18.44 -12.93
C TYR A 429 28.66 -17.97 -12.33
N ILE A 430 28.69 -17.65 -11.04
CA ILE A 430 29.91 -17.18 -10.37
C ILE A 430 30.93 -18.32 -10.32
N PRO A 431 32.18 -18.11 -10.79
CA PRO A 431 33.20 -19.14 -10.73
C PRO A 431 33.49 -19.55 -9.27
N ILE A 432 33.25 -20.83 -8.95
CA ILE A 432 33.40 -21.38 -7.59
C ILE A 432 34.80 -21.11 -7.03
N ARG A 433 35.85 -21.18 -7.86
CA ARG A 433 37.24 -20.87 -7.46
C ARG A 433 37.38 -19.49 -6.80
N LEU A 434 36.67 -18.47 -7.28
CA LEU A 434 36.77 -17.11 -6.74
C LEU A 434 36.18 -17.03 -5.33
N LEU A 435 35.14 -17.82 -5.06
CA LEU A 435 34.51 -17.94 -3.75
C LEU A 435 35.40 -18.71 -2.76
N MET A 436 36.16 -19.70 -3.25
CA MET A 436 37.05 -20.52 -2.43
C MET A 436 38.36 -19.80 -2.09
N ASP A 437 38.92 -19.05 -3.05
CA ASP A 437 40.23 -18.41 -2.91
C ASP A 437 40.17 -17.08 -2.13
N ASP A 438 38.99 -16.46 -2.03
CA ASP A 438 38.81 -15.16 -1.38
C ASP A 438 37.57 -15.13 -0.47
N ARG A 439 37.83 -15.27 0.83
CA ARG A 439 36.80 -15.23 1.87
C ARG A 439 36.14 -13.86 2.00
N GLU A 440 36.85 -12.75 1.73
CA GLU A 440 36.27 -11.41 1.76
C GLU A 440 35.25 -11.24 0.62
N PHE A 441 35.61 -11.70 -0.58
CA PHE A 441 34.70 -11.71 -1.72
C PHE A 441 33.47 -12.59 -1.48
N LEU A 442 33.65 -13.77 -0.89
CA LEU A 442 32.55 -14.64 -0.48
C LEU A 442 31.55 -13.90 0.45
N PHE A 443 32.05 -13.23 1.50
CA PHE A 443 31.17 -12.48 2.42
C PHE A 443 30.47 -11.30 1.74
N LYS A 444 31.14 -10.60 0.82
CA LYS A 444 30.48 -9.55 0.02
C LYS A 444 29.35 -10.11 -0.85
N CYS A 445 29.53 -11.31 -1.42
CA CYS A 445 28.46 -11.97 -2.18
C CYS A 445 27.30 -12.43 -1.26
N LEU A 446 27.60 -13.02 -0.10
CA LEU A 446 26.60 -13.47 0.88
C LEU A 446 25.77 -12.33 1.46
N ALA A 447 26.37 -11.14 1.61
CA ALA A 447 25.65 -9.94 2.00
C ALA A 447 24.60 -9.50 0.96
N ILE A 448 24.77 -9.89 -0.31
CA ILE A 448 23.80 -9.62 -1.38
C ILE A 448 22.78 -10.77 -1.51
N THR A 449 23.24 -12.02 -1.45
CA THR A 449 22.36 -13.21 -1.57
C THR A 449 22.95 -14.46 -0.91
N GLY A 450 22.19 -15.06 0.00
CA GLY A 450 22.57 -16.28 0.72
C GLY A 450 22.61 -17.51 -0.17
N LYS A 451 22.00 -17.45 -1.37
CA LYS A 451 21.99 -18.55 -2.35
C LYS A 451 23.40 -18.94 -2.83
N ILE A 452 24.41 -18.09 -2.60
CA ILE A 452 25.83 -18.40 -2.84
C ILE A 452 26.25 -19.68 -2.14
N ILE A 453 25.70 -19.99 -0.97
CA ILE A 453 26.04 -21.20 -0.22
C ILE A 453 25.76 -22.50 -0.99
N LYS A 454 24.84 -22.45 -1.98
CA LYS A 454 24.54 -23.60 -2.85
C LYS A 454 25.71 -24.01 -3.74
N LEU A 455 26.65 -23.10 -4.01
CA LEU A 455 27.82 -23.33 -4.86
C LEU A 455 29.06 -23.73 -4.06
N ALA A 456 29.03 -23.49 -2.75
CA ALA A 456 30.20 -23.48 -1.90
C ALA A 456 30.12 -24.64 -0.90
N ASP A 457 30.05 -25.87 -1.40
CA ASP A 457 29.84 -27.09 -0.59
C ASP A 457 30.83 -27.22 0.57
N THR A 458 32.08 -26.81 0.35
CA THR A 458 33.15 -26.83 1.36
C THR A 458 32.88 -25.93 2.57
N PHE A 459 31.97 -24.96 2.47
CA PHE A 459 31.68 -24.00 3.53
C PHE A 459 30.37 -24.28 4.27
N LYS A 460 29.67 -25.37 3.94
CA LYS A 460 28.38 -25.71 4.57
C LYS A 460 28.50 -26.05 6.06
N SER A 461 29.69 -26.43 6.53
CA SER A 461 30.01 -26.66 7.94
C SER A 461 30.67 -25.45 8.63
N ASP A 462 30.95 -24.37 7.90
CA ASP A 462 31.54 -23.15 8.45
C ASP A 462 30.44 -22.27 9.07
N LYS A 463 30.41 -22.21 10.41
CA LYS A 463 29.40 -21.47 11.17
C LYS A 463 29.26 -20.00 10.74
N GLU A 464 30.36 -19.32 10.41
CA GLU A 464 30.33 -17.91 10.04
C GLU A 464 29.72 -17.71 8.65
N VAL A 465 30.10 -18.56 7.70
CA VAL A 465 29.59 -18.52 6.33
C VAL A 465 28.11 -18.86 6.30
N VAL A 466 27.69 -19.92 7.00
CA VAL A 466 26.28 -20.31 7.09
C VAL A 466 25.46 -19.21 7.76
N MET A 467 25.94 -18.63 8.87
CA MET A 467 25.25 -17.53 9.54
C MET A 467 25.09 -16.31 8.63
N ALA A 468 26.10 -15.98 7.82
CA ALA A 468 26.00 -14.90 6.84
C ALA A 468 24.96 -15.20 5.75
N ALA A 469 24.88 -16.44 5.27
CA ALA A 469 23.82 -16.86 4.34
C ALA A 469 22.42 -16.73 4.97
N LEU A 470 22.26 -17.19 6.21
CA LEU A 470 20.98 -17.13 6.94
C LEU A 470 20.49 -15.70 7.14
N LYS A 471 21.39 -14.76 7.46
CA LYS A 471 21.04 -13.33 7.62
C LYS A 471 20.36 -12.74 6.38
N SER A 472 20.71 -13.22 5.19
CA SER A 472 20.11 -12.76 3.95
C SER A 472 18.81 -13.51 3.59
N ASP A 473 18.73 -14.80 3.93
CA ASP A 473 17.60 -15.68 3.65
C ASP A 473 17.70 -16.88 4.61
N GLY A 474 16.86 -16.91 5.66
CA GLY A 474 16.91 -17.98 6.65
C GLY A 474 16.55 -19.35 6.08
N SER A 475 15.95 -19.42 4.88
CA SER A 475 15.71 -20.68 4.21
C SER A 475 16.99 -21.41 3.77
N MET A 476 18.14 -20.71 3.82
CA MET A 476 19.44 -21.29 3.53
C MET A 476 19.89 -22.34 4.55
N ILE A 477 19.22 -22.46 5.70
CA ILE A 477 19.52 -23.51 6.71
C ILE A 477 19.50 -24.92 6.11
N ARG A 478 18.68 -25.16 5.09
CA ARG A 478 18.60 -26.44 4.38
C ARG A 478 19.93 -26.88 3.75
N TYR A 479 20.81 -25.93 3.46
CA TYR A 479 22.13 -26.15 2.87
C TYR A 479 23.25 -26.28 3.90
N ALA A 480 23.00 -25.97 5.18
CA ALA A 480 23.98 -26.18 6.23
C ALA A 480 24.30 -27.68 6.38
N ASP A 481 25.49 -27.98 6.89
CA ASP A 481 25.87 -29.33 7.29
C ASP A 481 24.96 -29.83 8.43
N ASP A 482 24.71 -31.14 8.48
CA ASP A 482 23.77 -31.73 9.43
C ASP A 482 24.23 -31.55 10.89
N LEU A 483 25.54 -31.43 11.14
CA LEU A 483 26.06 -31.11 12.47
C LEU A 483 25.65 -29.71 12.93
N LEU A 484 25.52 -28.75 12.01
CA LEU A 484 25.04 -27.40 12.33
C LEU A 484 23.53 -27.34 12.45
N LYS A 485 22.81 -28.08 11.60
CA LYS A 485 21.34 -28.16 11.68
C LYS A 485 20.85 -28.73 13.01
N THR A 486 21.64 -29.60 13.62
CA THR A 486 21.33 -30.27 14.91
C THR A 486 21.95 -29.57 16.12
N ASP A 487 22.76 -28.53 15.91
CA ASP A 487 23.36 -27.72 16.99
C ASP A 487 22.35 -26.69 17.51
N ARG A 488 21.73 -27.00 18.66
CA ARG A 488 20.72 -26.15 19.32
C ARG A 488 21.21 -24.72 19.56
N ASP A 489 22.44 -24.53 20.01
CA ASP A 489 23.00 -23.20 20.28
C ASP A 489 23.15 -22.40 18.98
N PHE A 490 23.58 -23.06 17.90
CA PHE A 490 23.65 -22.46 16.58
C PHE A 490 22.27 -22.04 16.06
N ILE A 491 21.25 -22.90 16.17
CA ILE A 491 19.88 -22.58 15.73
C ILE A 491 19.29 -21.40 16.53
N ILE A 492 19.50 -21.35 17.85
CA ILE A 492 19.08 -20.23 18.69
C ILE A 492 19.78 -18.93 18.26
N GLN A 493 21.08 -18.99 17.97
CA GLN A 493 21.82 -17.84 17.46
C GLN A 493 21.33 -17.42 16.07
N ALA A 494 21.00 -18.37 15.20
CA ALA A 494 20.49 -18.10 13.87
C ALA A 494 19.17 -17.31 13.93
N LYS A 495 18.21 -17.74 14.74
CA LYS A 495 16.92 -17.03 14.89
C LYS A 495 17.05 -15.60 15.41
N LYS A 496 18.02 -15.35 16.29
CA LYS A 496 18.28 -14.01 16.81
C LYS A 496 18.81 -13.06 15.73
N ASN A 497 19.48 -13.60 14.72
CA ASN A 497 20.18 -12.81 13.70
C ASN A 497 19.53 -12.90 12.31
N ALA A 498 18.59 -13.80 12.09
CA ALA A 498 17.96 -14.10 10.81
C ALA A 498 16.50 -14.56 10.98
N GLU A 499 15.69 -14.35 9.94
CA GLU A 499 14.33 -14.87 9.87
C GLU A 499 14.35 -16.37 9.54
N LEU A 500 14.37 -17.21 10.57
CA LEU A 500 14.40 -18.67 10.45
C LEU A 500 13.03 -19.28 10.76
N ASP A 501 12.48 -20.02 9.79
CA ASP A 501 11.18 -20.70 9.87
C ASP A 501 11.30 -22.04 10.60
N ILE A 502 10.33 -22.35 11.48
CA ILE A 502 10.32 -23.61 12.25
C ILE A 502 10.23 -24.83 11.34
N GLY A 503 9.38 -24.78 10.31
CA GLY A 503 9.18 -25.89 9.37
C GLY A 503 10.41 -26.25 8.51
N LEU A 504 11.51 -25.48 8.60
CA LEU A 504 12.77 -25.80 7.92
C LEU A 504 13.78 -26.49 8.82
N LEU A 505 13.48 -26.65 10.11
CA LEU A 505 14.34 -27.30 11.09
C LEU A 505 14.15 -28.82 11.07
N PRO A 506 15.17 -29.59 11.47
CA PRO A 506 15.03 -31.04 11.65
C PRO A 506 13.94 -31.42 12.66
N GLU A 507 13.39 -32.63 12.51
CA GLU A 507 12.29 -33.18 13.33
C GLU A 507 12.52 -33.03 14.84
N MET A 508 13.77 -33.20 15.31
CA MET A 508 14.10 -33.05 16.73
C MET A 508 13.72 -31.69 17.35
N PHE A 509 13.61 -30.63 16.54
CA PHE A 509 13.19 -29.30 16.98
C PHE A 509 11.71 -29.06 16.76
N THR A 510 11.15 -29.58 15.67
CA THR A 510 9.73 -29.44 15.37
C THR A 510 8.86 -30.29 16.30
N ASP A 511 9.40 -31.39 16.83
CA ASP A 511 8.73 -32.28 17.79
C ASP A 511 8.96 -31.85 19.25
N ASP A 512 9.91 -30.95 19.51
CA ASP A 512 10.13 -30.38 20.84
C ASP A 512 9.10 -29.26 21.10
N ARG A 513 8.03 -29.64 21.82
CA ARG A 513 6.92 -28.75 22.19
C ARG A 513 7.41 -27.44 22.80
N ASP A 514 8.38 -27.48 23.72
CA ASP A 514 8.87 -26.29 24.41
C ASP A 514 9.69 -25.42 23.45
N PHE A 515 10.48 -26.05 22.57
CA PHE A 515 11.22 -25.35 21.53
C PHE A 515 10.30 -24.64 20.55
N VAL A 516 9.30 -25.33 19.97
CA VAL A 516 8.33 -24.73 19.04
C VAL A 516 7.63 -23.55 19.70
N LEU A 517 7.18 -23.73 20.94
CA LEU A 517 6.52 -22.68 21.71
C LEU A 517 7.44 -21.48 21.95
N GLU A 518 8.72 -21.69 22.26
CA GLU A 518 9.73 -20.64 22.43
C GLU A 518 9.98 -19.88 21.12
N PHE A 519 10.13 -20.62 20.02
CA PHE A 519 10.63 -20.14 18.73
C PHE A 519 9.55 -19.55 17.81
N PHE A 520 8.28 -19.80 18.11
CA PHE A 520 7.13 -19.35 17.35
C PHE A 520 7.08 -17.83 17.19
N ASN A 521 6.98 -17.37 15.94
CA ASN A 521 6.72 -15.96 15.63
C ASN A 521 5.30 -15.77 15.05
N PRO A 522 4.39 -15.07 15.75
CA PRO A 522 3.00 -14.86 15.30
C PRO A 522 2.85 -14.00 14.04
N ASN A 523 3.92 -13.35 13.58
CA ASN A 523 3.93 -12.56 12.35
C ASN A 523 4.53 -13.32 11.16
N ASN A 524 5.13 -14.49 11.38
CA ASN A 524 5.69 -15.32 10.32
C ASN A 524 4.61 -16.29 9.79
N TYR A 525 4.33 -16.23 8.49
CA TYR A 525 3.33 -17.08 7.86
C TYR A 525 3.72 -18.57 7.90
N SER A 526 4.99 -18.90 7.65
CA SER A 526 5.48 -20.28 7.65
C SER A 526 5.34 -20.92 9.04
N ASP A 527 5.65 -20.17 10.11
CA ASP A 527 5.49 -20.67 11.49
C ASP A 527 4.01 -20.96 11.80
N ILE A 528 3.08 -20.11 11.34
CA ILE A 528 1.63 -20.32 11.49
C ILE A 528 1.16 -21.54 10.68
N SER A 529 1.58 -21.65 9.42
CA SER A 529 1.23 -22.78 8.53
C SER A 529 1.67 -24.10 9.15
N PHE A 530 2.92 -24.14 9.67
CA PHE A 530 3.46 -25.30 10.36
C PHE A 530 2.58 -25.74 11.53
N ILE A 531 2.14 -24.82 12.39
CA ILE A 531 1.24 -25.17 13.50
C ILE A 531 -0.07 -25.78 13.00
N ILE A 532 -0.72 -25.13 12.03
CA ILE A 532 -2.04 -25.56 11.51
C ILE A 532 -1.96 -26.92 10.81
N GLU A 533 -0.86 -27.21 10.13
CA GLU A 533 -0.65 -28.45 9.39
C GLU A 533 -0.12 -29.61 10.25
N SER A 534 0.20 -29.35 11.53
CA SER A 534 0.78 -30.31 12.46
C SER A 534 -0.21 -30.79 13.52
N ASP A 535 0.15 -31.86 14.23
CA ASP A 535 -0.62 -32.39 15.36
C ASP A 535 -0.77 -31.38 16.52
N TYR A 536 0.02 -30.29 16.55
CA TYR A 536 -0.16 -29.21 17.52
C TYR A 536 -1.50 -28.48 17.37
N TYR A 537 -2.13 -28.53 16.20
CA TYR A 537 -3.42 -27.88 15.96
C TYR A 537 -4.57 -28.54 16.71
N ASP A 538 -4.41 -29.81 17.08
CA ASP A 538 -5.39 -30.56 17.87
C ASP A 538 -5.12 -30.46 19.39
N ASP A 539 -3.98 -29.88 19.81
CA ASP A 539 -3.62 -29.68 21.21
C ASP A 539 -4.14 -28.32 21.72
N GLU A 540 -5.33 -28.32 22.32
CA GLU A 540 -5.96 -27.11 22.87
C GLU A 540 -5.08 -26.41 23.93
N GLU A 541 -4.38 -27.17 24.78
CA GLU A 541 -3.51 -26.59 25.82
C GLU A 541 -2.34 -25.84 25.19
N PHE A 542 -1.78 -26.39 24.12
CA PHE A 542 -0.69 -25.76 23.36
C PHE A 542 -1.16 -24.53 22.59
N LEU A 543 -2.30 -24.62 21.89
CA LEU A 543 -2.90 -23.48 21.20
C LEU A 543 -3.25 -22.34 22.16
N MET A 544 -3.70 -22.62 23.37
CA MET A 544 -3.93 -21.60 24.40
C MET A 544 -2.64 -20.89 24.83
N LYS A 545 -1.50 -21.60 24.87
CA LYS A 545 -0.18 -20.98 25.13
C LYS A 545 0.27 -20.14 23.94
N LEU A 546 0.07 -20.60 22.71
CA LEU A 546 0.38 -19.85 21.49
C LEU A 546 -0.48 -18.59 21.34
N LEU A 547 -1.76 -18.65 21.73
CA LEU A 547 -2.66 -17.49 21.75
C LEU A 547 -2.11 -16.37 22.62
N LYS A 548 -1.55 -16.70 23.80
CA LYS A 548 -0.85 -15.73 24.68
C LYS A 548 0.42 -15.16 24.04
N LYS A 549 1.06 -15.88 23.11
CA LYS A 549 2.20 -15.40 22.30
C LYS A 549 1.77 -14.69 21.02
N GLY A 550 0.48 -14.45 20.81
CA GLY A 550 -0.04 -13.68 19.68
C GLY A 550 -0.55 -14.51 18.50
N PHE A 551 -0.71 -15.83 18.64
CA PHE A 551 -1.42 -16.63 17.63
C PHE A 551 -2.82 -16.07 17.40
N LYS A 552 -3.29 -16.06 16.15
CA LYS A 552 -4.51 -15.34 15.80
C LYS A 552 -5.74 -16.17 16.20
N TYR A 553 -6.64 -15.57 16.99
CA TYR A 553 -7.91 -16.19 17.38
C TYR A 553 -8.71 -16.75 16.19
N SER A 554 -8.75 -16.01 15.07
CA SER A 554 -9.49 -16.43 13.86
C SER A 554 -8.89 -17.62 13.12
N LEU A 555 -7.76 -18.16 13.59
CA LEU A 555 -7.12 -19.36 13.05
C LEU A 555 -7.22 -20.53 14.02
N LEU A 556 -8.01 -20.44 15.11
CA LEU A 556 -8.20 -21.55 16.04
C LEU A 556 -9.25 -22.54 15.51
N PRO A 557 -9.22 -23.81 15.95
CA PRO A 557 -10.30 -24.75 15.69
C PRO A 557 -11.65 -24.22 16.19
N GLN A 558 -12.73 -24.53 15.48
CA GLN A 558 -14.08 -24.08 15.85
C GLN A 558 -14.46 -24.53 17.27
N SER A 559 -14.12 -25.76 17.65
CA SER A 559 -14.36 -26.29 19.01
C SER A 559 -13.79 -25.40 20.11
N MET A 560 -12.62 -24.78 19.88
CA MET A 560 -12.02 -23.84 20.81
C MET A 560 -12.71 -22.47 20.76
N MET A 561 -13.12 -22.02 19.58
CA MET A 561 -13.83 -20.74 19.43
C MET A 561 -15.20 -20.75 20.12
N ASP A 562 -15.82 -21.93 20.24
CA ASP A 562 -17.06 -22.19 20.98
C ASP A 562 -16.83 -22.28 22.51
N SER A 563 -15.58 -22.33 22.97
CA SER A 563 -15.24 -22.42 24.39
C SER A 563 -15.20 -21.04 25.06
N ILE A 564 -16.01 -20.85 26.10
CA ILE A 564 -16.02 -19.63 26.91
C ILE A 564 -14.65 -19.30 27.52
N GLU A 565 -13.84 -20.30 27.85
CA GLU A 565 -12.50 -20.11 28.41
C GLU A 565 -11.54 -19.52 27.37
N CYS A 566 -11.57 -20.04 26.14
CA CYS A 566 -10.78 -19.53 25.03
C CYS A 566 -11.21 -18.11 24.65
N VAL A 567 -12.53 -17.88 24.54
CA VAL A 567 -13.10 -16.57 24.23
C VAL A 567 -12.69 -15.52 25.26
N LYS A 568 -12.83 -15.83 26.56
CA LYS A 568 -12.42 -14.91 27.63
C LYS A 568 -10.93 -14.59 27.57
N LEU A 569 -10.08 -15.60 27.34
CA LEU A 569 -8.64 -15.39 27.17
C LEU A 569 -8.34 -14.51 25.95
N ALA A 570 -8.91 -14.81 24.78
CA ALA A 570 -8.65 -14.08 23.55
C ALA A 570 -9.09 -12.62 23.63
N VAL A 571 -10.27 -12.37 24.21
CA VAL A 571 -10.82 -11.03 24.45
C VAL A 571 -10.01 -10.27 25.50
N GLY A 572 -9.56 -10.96 26.56
CA GLY A 572 -8.66 -10.39 27.57
C GLY A 572 -7.29 -10.01 27.02
N LEU A 573 -6.78 -10.73 26.02
CA LEU A 573 -5.54 -10.37 25.32
C LEU A 573 -5.75 -9.21 24.33
N ASN A 574 -6.90 -9.18 23.65
CA ASN A 574 -7.26 -8.11 22.71
C ASN A 574 -8.78 -7.97 22.57
N GLY A 575 -9.35 -6.92 23.16
CA GLY A 575 -10.80 -6.70 23.18
C GLY A 575 -11.46 -6.59 21.80
N THR A 576 -10.71 -6.28 20.74
CA THR A 576 -11.26 -6.25 19.36
C THR A 576 -11.68 -7.63 18.84
N VAL A 577 -11.22 -8.71 19.46
CA VAL A 577 -11.66 -10.09 19.18
C VAL A 577 -13.16 -10.25 19.40
N LEU A 578 -13.77 -9.44 20.28
CA LEU A 578 -15.21 -9.44 20.52
C LEU A 578 -16.04 -9.25 19.24
N LYS A 579 -15.53 -8.61 18.18
CA LYS A 579 -16.23 -8.50 16.89
C LYS A 579 -16.34 -9.83 16.12
N LYS A 580 -15.53 -10.83 16.48
CA LYS A 580 -15.32 -12.07 15.74
C LYS A 580 -15.89 -13.30 16.43
N VAL A 581 -16.29 -13.17 17.69
CA VAL A 581 -16.91 -14.27 18.45
C VAL A 581 -18.38 -14.37 18.10
N ASP A 582 -19.01 -15.50 18.38
CA ASP A 582 -20.44 -15.69 18.12
C ASP A 582 -21.33 -14.71 18.90
N GLU A 583 -22.52 -14.41 18.35
CA GLU A 583 -23.45 -13.43 18.91
C GLU A 583 -23.81 -13.70 20.38
N GLU A 584 -23.82 -14.96 20.81
CA GLU A 584 -24.04 -15.33 22.21
C GLU A 584 -22.96 -14.70 23.12
N PHE A 585 -21.68 -14.89 22.78
CA PHE A 585 -20.56 -14.32 23.51
C PHE A 585 -20.44 -12.80 23.34
N GLN A 586 -20.85 -12.26 22.19
CA GLN A 586 -20.91 -10.82 21.97
C GLN A 586 -21.86 -10.13 22.96
N ASN A 587 -22.97 -10.80 23.31
CA ASN A 587 -23.99 -10.27 24.21
C ASN A 587 -23.74 -10.60 25.69
N ASP A 588 -22.75 -11.45 26.01
CA ASP A 588 -22.38 -11.76 27.39
C ASP A 588 -21.72 -10.55 28.08
N LYS A 589 -22.30 -10.11 29.20
CA LYS A 589 -21.84 -8.93 29.95
C LYS A 589 -20.44 -9.09 30.52
N GLU A 590 -20.06 -10.29 30.95
CA GLU A 590 -18.75 -10.54 31.55
C GLU A 590 -17.65 -10.56 30.48
N ILE A 591 -17.93 -11.10 29.29
CA ILE A 591 -17.00 -11.05 28.15
C ILE A 591 -16.84 -9.61 27.64
N GLN A 592 -17.92 -8.85 27.57
CA GLN A 592 -17.85 -7.42 27.21
C GLN A 592 -17.02 -6.60 28.22
N LYS A 593 -17.18 -6.87 29.52
CA LYS A 593 -16.32 -6.25 30.55
C LYS A 593 -14.85 -6.64 30.37
N GLU A 594 -14.56 -7.88 29.98
CA GLU A 594 -13.19 -8.32 29.72
C GLU A 594 -12.57 -7.60 28.51
N ALA A 595 -13.35 -7.35 27.46
CA ALA A 595 -12.92 -6.54 26.31
C ALA A 595 -12.63 -5.08 26.70
N ILE A 596 -13.44 -4.54 27.61
CA ILE A 596 -13.25 -3.19 28.16
C ILE A 596 -11.97 -3.12 28.99
N LYS A 597 -11.70 -4.12 29.83
CA LYS A 597 -10.45 -4.17 30.61
C LYS A 597 -9.22 -4.22 29.72
N SER A 598 -9.25 -5.00 28.64
CA SER A 598 -8.06 -5.22 27.82
C SER A 598 -7.65 -4.00 26.98
N ASN A 599 -8.61 -3.35 26.31
CA ASN A 599 -8.32 -2.14 25.52
C ASN A 599 -9.49 -1.16 25.38
N GLY A 600 -10.51 -1.27 26.25
CA GLY A 600 -11.66 -0.37 26.27
C GLY A 600 -12.69 -0.63 25.17
N PHE A 601 -12.62 -1.79 24.50
CA PHE A 601 -13.50 -2.14 23.39
C PHE A 601 -14.86 -2.67 23.87
N TYR A 602 -15.95 -2.23 23.23
CA TYR A 602 -17.29 -2.78 23.40
C TYR A 602 -18.10 -2.60 22.10
N LEU A 603 -19.05 -3.48 21.83
CA LEU A 603 -19.81 -3.51 20.55
C LEU A 603 -21.00 -2.54 20.54
N VAL A 604 -21.79 -2.55 21.62
CA VAL A 604 -23.04 -1.79 21.72
C VAL A 604 -22.96 -0.87 22.92
N PHE A 605 -23.32 0.40 22.73
CA PHE A 605 -23.38 1.35 23.83
C PHE A 605 -24.46 0.93 24.84
N SER A 606 -24.06 0.80 26.10
CA SER A 606 -24.96 0.78 27.25
C SER A 606 -24.38 1.67 28.35
N GLN A 607 -25.25 2.29 29.13
CA GLN A 607 -24.82 3.17 30.22
C GLN A 607 -23.94 2.40 31.21
N ASP A 608 -24.33 1.17 31.57
CA ASP A 608 -23.58 0.29 32.48
C ASP A 608 -22.14 0.02 32.00
N LEU A 609 -21.97 -0.33 30.72
CA LEU A 609 -20.64 -0.62 30.15
C LEU A 609 -19.81 0.65 29.95
N PHE A 610 -20.46 1.77 29.63
CA PHE A 610 -19.81 3.06 29.57
C PHE A 610 -19.28 3.46 30.95
N ASP A 611 -20.10 3.36 31.99
CA ASP A 611 -19.71 3.64 33.36
C ASP A 611 -18.56 2.72 33.80
N TYR A 612 -18.64 1.43 33.49
CA TYR A 612 -17.56 0.47 33.76
C TYR A 612 -16.26 0.82 33.02
N ARG A 613 -16.34 1.24 31.76
CA ARG A 613 -15.17 1.72 31.00
C ARG A 613 -14.56 2.97 31.65
N MET A 614 -15.41 3.91 32.08
CA MET A 614 -14.95 5.11 32.77
C MET A 614 -14.28 4.74 34.10
N GLU A 615 -14.83 3.80 34.86
CA GLU A 615 -14.20 3.26 36.08
C GLU A 615 -12.83 2.65 35.78
N CYS A 616 -12.70 1.78 34.78
CA CYS A 616 -11.41 1.20 34.39
C CYS A 616 -10.37 2.27 34.02
N GLN A 617 -10.79 3.35 33.34
CA GLN A 617 -9.90 4.46 32.98
C GLN A 617 -9.52 5.35 34.18
N TYR A 618 -10.46 5.62 35.09
CA TYR A 618 -10.21 6.48 36.25
C TYR A 618 -9.40 5.80 37.35
N PHE A 619 -9.52 4.48 37.52
CA PHE A 619 -8.84 3.71 38.56
C PHE A 619 -7.57 2.98 38.09
N GLY A 620 -7.10 3.25 36.87
CA GLY A 620 -5.82 2.74 36.40
C GLY A 620 -5.79 1.23 36.10
N CYS A 621 -6.89 0.67 35.60
CA CYS A 621 -6.90 -0.67 35.00
C CYS A 621 -6.18 -0.65 33.63
N HIS A 622 -4.89 -0.37 33.66
CA HIS A 622 -3.96 -0.56 32.56
C HIS A 622 -2.73 -1.29 33.09
N VAL A 623 -2.81 -2.62 33.11
CA VAL A 623 -1.68 -3.55 32.95
C VAL A 623 -2.18 -4.72 32.14
#